data_AF-F0R6S0-F1
#
_entry.id   AF-F0R6S0-F1
#
_cell.length_a   1.000
_cell.length_b   1.000
_cell.length_c   1.000
_cell.angle_alpha   90.00
_cell.angle_beta   90.00
_cell.angle_gamma   90.00
#
_symmetry.space_group_name_H-M   'P 1'
#
loop_
_entity.id
_entity.type
_entity.pdbx_description
1 polymer ?
#
loop_
_entity_poly.entity_id
_entity_poly.type
_entity_poly.pdbx_seq_one_letter_code
_entity_poly.pdbx_strand_id
1 'polypeptide(L)'
;MKQDSQKEMRKEMFDRIEAELQKTCKPEKRMFALHPDEDHIIVSHALFLMTSKPLATKLPSLKGLYMLRKLEEEMLTAYLTESDEFPELLRYCNLLYDMFPYELAAAERNAAIASKVRKLQVIGMVAAGYGGDMDDDTVDDILDDMDFDRNSKVCSHVIERMMPQLNQMVEREKIY
;
A
#
# COMPACT_ATOMS: atom_id res chain seq x y z
N MET A 1 -14.63 -16.94 -18.73
CA MET A 1 -14.07 -16.42 -20.00
C MET A 1 -13.62 -14.96 -19.94
N LYS A 2 -14.48 -13.95 -19.73
CA LYS A 2 -14.03 -12.53 -19.67
C LYS A 2 -13.20 -12.21 -18.42
N GLN A 3 -13.56 -12.78 -17.27
CA GLN A 3 -12.88 -12.55 -15.99
C GLN A 3 -11.51 -13.24 -15.95
N ASP A 4 -11.43 -14.50 -16.40
CA ASP A 4 -10.18 -15.24 -16.52
C ASP A 4 -9.20 -14.53 -17.48
N SER A 5 -9.71 -14.05 -18.62
CA SER A 5 -8.90 -13.26 -19.57
C SER A 5 -8.38 -11.94 -18.96
N GLN A 6 -9.14 -11.29 -18.07
CA GLN A 6 -8.69 -10.08 -17.38
C GLN A 6 -7.62 -10.38 -16.32
N LYS A 7 -7.75 -11.50 -15.59
CA LYS A 7 -6.75 -11.96 -14.63
C LYS A 7 -5.43 -12.28 -15.33
N GLU A 8 -5.47 -13.02 -16.43
CA GLU A 8 -4.27 -13.34 -17.22
C GLU A 8 -3.58 -12.09 -17.77
N MET A 9 -4.34 -11.14 -18.34
CA MET A 9 -3.76 -9.87 -18.80
C MET A 9 -3.11 -9.07 -17.66
N ARG A 10 -3.72 -9.05 -16.47
CA ARG A 10 -3.16 -8.39 -15.28
C ARG A 10 -1.85 -9.07 -14.87
N LYS A 11 -1.84 -10.39 -14.82
CA LYS A 11 -0.66 -11.19 -14.49
C LYS A 11 0.50 -10.92 -15.44
N GLU A 12 0.26 -11.01 -16.74
CA GLU A 12 1.28 -10.69 -17.76
C GLU A 12 1.82 -9.26 -17.61
N MET A 13 0.97 -8.30 -17.24
CA MET A 13 1.41 -6.92 -17.00
C MET A 13 2.36 -6.84 -15.80
N PHE A 14 2.01 -7.46 -14.68
CA PHE A 14 2.85 -7.43 -13.48
C PHE A 14 4.13 -8.25 -13.62
N ASP A 15 4.10 -9.35 -14.35
CA ASP A 15 5.30 -10.13 -14.65
C ASP A 15 6.30 -9.31 -15.47
N ARG A 16 5.82 -8.50 -16.41
CA ARG A 16 6.67 -7.54 -17.13
C ARG A 16 7.23 -6.46 -16.21
N ILE A 17 6.41 -5.88 -15.32
CA ILE A 17 6.86 -4.87 -14.35
C ILE A 17 7.96 -5.45 -13.46
N GLU A 18 7.73 -6.65 -12.91
CA GLU A 18 8.70 -7.32 -12.05
C GLU A 18 10.00 -7.64 -12.79
N ALA A 19 9.92 -8.16 -14.01
CA ALA A 19 11.10 -8.45 -14.83
C ALA A 19 11.94 -7.20 -15.13
N GLU A 20 11.30 -6.05 -15.38
CA GLU A 20 12.03 -4.78 -15.55
C GLU A 20 12.61 -4.26 -14.23
N LEU A 21 11.86 -4.36 -13.13
CA LEU A 21 12.32 -3.96 -11.81
C LEU A 21 13.57 -4.76 -11.40
N GLN A 22 13.57 -6.08 -11.60
CA GLN A 22 14.70 -6.97 -11.28
C GLN A 22 16.00 -6.60 -12.02
N LYS A 23 15.94 -5.94 -13.18
CA LYS A 23 17.14 -5.49 -13.91
C LYS A 23 17.83 -4.32 -13.21
N THR A 24 17.10 -3.56 -12.38
CA THR A 24 17.56 -2.28 -11.83
C THR A 24 17.56 -2.23 -10.31
N CYS A 25 16.73 -3.05 -9.66
CA CYS A 25 16.58 -3.14 -8.22
C CYS A 25 16.84 -4.58 -7.76
N LYS A 26 17.79 -4.75 -6.85
CA LYS A 26 18.07 -6.05 -6.24
C LYS A 26 16.98 -6.40 -5.21
N PRO A 27 16.68 -7.69 -4.99
CA PRO A 27 15.66 -8.11 -4.02
C PRO A 27 15.85 -7.51 -2.62
N GLU A 28 17.09 -7.40 -2.14
CA GLU A 28 17.40 -6.87 -0.79
C GLU A 28 17.19 -5.35 -0.68
N LYS A 29 16.92 -4.68 -1.80
CA LYS A 29 16.62 -3.25 -1.86
C LYS A 29 15.14 -2.97 -2.13
N ARG A 30 14.30 -4.00 -2.25
CA ARG A 30 12.85 -3.84 -2.36
C ARG A 30 12.30 -3.24 -1.07
N MET A 31 11.18 -2.53 -1.18
CA MET A 31 10.59 -1.75 -0.08
C MET A 31 10.44 -2.56 1.20
N PHE A 32 9.92 -3.78 1.08
CA PHE A 32 9.57 -4.65 2.20
C PHE A 32 10.65 -5.71 2.50
N ALA A 33 11.85 -5.60 1.93
CA ALA A 33 12.88 -6.63 2.05
C ALA A 33 13.43 -6.80 3.48
N LEU A 34 13.23 -5.80 4.34
CA LEU A 34 13.66 -5.81 5.74
C LEU A 34 12.52 -6.03 6.73
N HIS A 35 11.28 -6.21 6.25
CA HIS A 35 10.16 -6.57 7.12
C HIS A 35 10.40 -7.95 7.73
N PRO A 36 10.00 -8.17 9.00
CA PRO A 36 10.27 -9.43 9.70
C PRO A 36 9.49 -10.62 9.10
N ASP A 37 8.26 -10.39 8.64
CA ASP A 37 7.37 -11.40 8.08
C ASP A 37 6.29 -10.80 7.15
N GLU A 38 5.39 -11.65 6.66
CA GLU A 38 4.28 -11.28 5.79
C GLU A 38 3.22 -10.42 6.50
N ASP A 39 2.99 -10.67 7.79
CA ASP A 39 1.96 -9.99 8.58
C ASP A 39 2.26 -8.50 8.73
N HIS A 40 3.52 -8.16 8.98
CA HIS A 40 3.97 -6.77 9.00
C HIS A 40 3.81 -6.07 7.63
N ILE A 41 3.95 -6.82 6.53
CA ILE A 41 3.75 -6.29 5.17
C ILE A 41 2.26 -6.01 4.92
N ILE A 42 1.38 -6.94 5.33
CA ILE A 42 -0.08 -6.77 5.23
C ILE A 42 -0.51 -5.54 6.03
N VAL A 43 -0.02 -5.39 7.27
CA VAL A 43 -0.27 -4.22 8.12
C VAL A 43 0.25 -2.94 7.48
N SER A 44 1.45 -2.93 6.90
CA SER A 44 1.96 -1.77 6.15
C SER A 44 1.01 -1.33 5.03
N HIS A 45 0.44 -2.28 4.27
CA HIS A 45 -0.55 -1.97 3.23
C HIS A 45 -1.87 -1.46 3.83
N ALA A 46 -2.37 -2.06 4.91
CA ALA A 46 -3.58 -1.60 5.58
C ALA A 46 -3.41 -0.15 6.12
N LEU A 47 -2.26 0.14 6.75
CA LEU A 47 -1.89 1.47 7.20
C LEU A 47 -1.90 2.46 6.04
N PHE A 48 -1.24 2.15 4.92
CA PHE A 48 -1.21 3.03 3.75
C PHE A 48 -2.61 3.26 3.18
N LEU A 49 -3.40 2.20 3.01
CA LEU A 49 -4.76 2.26 2.47
C LEU A 49 -5.67 3.17 3.31
N MET A 50 -5.59 3.08 4.63
CA MET A 50 -6.45 3.87 5.52
C MET A 50 -5.95 5.32 5.64
N THR A 51 -4.65 5.52 5.82
CA THR A 51 -4.07 6.87 6.01
C THR A 51 -4.07 7.71 4.73
N SER A 52 -4.00 7.10 3.54
CA SER A 52 -4.03 7.81 2.26
C SER A 52 -5.45 8.17 1.78
N LYS A 53 -6.50 7.70 2.46
CA LYS A 53 -7.92 7.94 2.09
C LYS A 53 -8.26 9.43 1.86
N PRO A 54 -7.80 10.40 2.68
CA PRO A 54 -8.09 11.82 2.47
C PRO A 54 -7.42 12.43 1.22
N LEU A 55 -6.43 11.75 0.64
CA LEU A 55 -5.70 12.19 -0.55
C LEU A 55 -6.19 11.52 -1.83
N ALA A 56 -6.77 10.32 -1.75
CA ALA A 56 -7.24 9.57 -2.90
C ALA A 56 -8.19 10.38 -3.80
N THR A 57 -9.13 11.13 -3.21
CA THR A 57 -10.07 11.98 -3.97
C THR A 57 -9.45 13.29 -4.47
N LYS A 58 -8.29 13.68 -3.94
CA LYS A 58 -7.60 14.95 -4.25
C LYS A 58 -6.50 14.80 -5.30
N LEU A 59 -6.17 13.56 -5.68
CA LEU A 59 -5.14 13.22 -6.66
C LEU A 59 -5.70 12.32 -7.78
N PRO A 60 -6.80 12.71 -8.46
CA PRO A 60 -7.45 11.86 -9.46
C PRO A 60 -6.58 11.60 -10.70
N SER A 61 -5.55 12.42 -10.93
CA SER A 61 -4.60 12.24 -12.03
C SER A 61 -3.54 11.17 -11.76
N LEU A 62 -3.36 10.75 -10.49
CA LEU A 62 -2.32 9.81 -10.09
C LEU A 62 -2.86 8.38 -10.19
N LYS A 63 -2.70 7.79 -11.37
CA LYS A 63 -3.28 6.48 -11.68
C LYS A 63 -2.69 5.37 -10.82
N GLY A 64 -1.39 5.41 -10.49
CA GLY A 64 -0.81 4.38 -9.62
C GLY A 64 -1.34 4.41 -8.20
N LEU A 65 -1.66 5.59 -7.63
CA LEU A 65 -2.37 5.67 -6.34
C LEU A 65 -3.73 4.98 -6.40
N TYR A 66 -4.50 5.23 -7.46
CA TYR A 66 -5.79 4.57 -7.65
C TYR A 66 -5.64 3.05 -7.79
N MET A 67 -4.68 2.59 -8.60
CA MET A 67 -4.43 1.15 -8.81
C MET A 67 -3.95 0.47 -7.54
N LEU A 68 -2.98 1.05 -6.83
CA LEU A 68 -2.43 0.51 -5.58
C LEU A 68 -3.53 0.35 -4.55
N ARG A 69 -4.30 1.41 -4.26
CA ARG A 69 -5.40 1.34 -3.30
C ARG A 69 -6.45 0.31 -3.67
N LYS A 70 -6.77 0.18 -4.96
CA LYS A 70 -7.73 -0.82 -5.42
C LYS A 70 -7.20 -2.24 -5.20
N LEU A 71 -5.93 -2.48 -5.51
CA LEU A 71 -5.30 -3.78 -5.31
C LEU A 71 -5.11 -4.08 -3.82
N GLU A 72 -4.82 -3.10 -2.97
CA GLU A 72 -4.79 -3.26 -1.52
C GLU A 72 -6.16 -3.63 -0.96
N GLU A 73 -7.25 -2.99 -1.44
CA GLU A 73 -8.61 -3.40 -1.07
C GLU A 73 -8.90 -4.85 -1.51
N GLU A 74 -8.52 -5.24 -2.73
CA GLU A 74 -8.69 -6.61 -3.23
C GLU A 74 -7.82 -7.61 -2.42
N MET A 75 -6.57 -7.26 -2.14
CA MET A 75 -5.61 -8.08 -1.39
C MET A 75 -6.07 -8.30 0.04
N LEU A 76 -6.47 -7.25 0.77
CA LEU A 76 -6.95 -7.36 2.13
C LEU A 76 -8.28 -8.11 2.20
N THR A 77 -9.15 -7.95 1.20
CA THR A 77 -10.36 -8.77 1.08
C THR A 77 -10.00 -10.25 0.90
N ALA A 78 -9.03 -10.56 0.05
CA ALA A 78 -8.57 -11.92 -0.18
C ALA A 78 -7.95 -12.53 1.08
N TYR A 79 -7.16 -11.75 1.84
CA TYR A 79 -6.63 -12.15 3.14
C TYR A 79 -7.75 -12.52 4.13
N LEU A 80 -8.69 -11.60 4.36
CA LEU A 80 -9.79 -11.78 5.32
C LEU A 80 -10.76 -12.90 4.96
N THR A 81 -10.78 -13.32 3.69
CA THR A 81 -11.66 -14.39 3.20
C THR A 81 -10.90 -15.69 2.89
N GLU A 82 -9.62 -15.76 3.27
CA GLU A 82 -8.75 -16.91 3.04
C GLU A 82 -8.72 -17.36 1.56
N SER A 83 -8.78 -16.39 0.64
CA SER A 83 -8.79 -16.62 -0.80
C SER A 83 -7.42 -17.04 -1.32
N ASP A 84 -7.40 -17.97 -2.28
CA ASP A 84 -6.19 -18.44 -2.95
C ASP A 84 -5.54 -17.37 -3.84
N GLU A 85 -6.23 -16.27 -4.12
CA GLU A 85 -5.70 -15.12 -4.85
C GLU A 85 -4.77 -14.23 -4.02
N PHE A 86 -4.80 -14.36 -2.68
CA PHE A 86 -4.08 -13.47 -1.77
C PHE A 86 -2.58 -13.35 -2.10
N PRO A 87 -1.80 -14.43 -2.29
CA PRO A 87 -0.36 -14.30 -2.54
C PRO A 87 -0.04 -13.54 -3.83
N GLU A 88 -0.88 -13.69 -4.86
CA GLU A 88 -0.68 -12.99 -6.12
C GLU A 88 -1.04 -11.50 -6.00
N LEU A 89 -2.12 -11.18 -5.28
CA LEU A 89 -2.52 -9.80 -5.00
C LEU A 89 -1.51 -9.07 -4.11
N LEU A 90 -0.98 -9.72 -3.08
CA LEU A 90 0.09 -9.17 -2.25
C LEU A 90 1.34 -8.87 -3.08
N ARG A 91 1.73 -9.79 -3.97
CA ARG A 91 2.84 -9.54 -4.91
C ARG A 91 2.59 -8.29 -5.76
N TYR A 92 1.37 -8.10 -6.28
CA TYR A 92 1.02 -6.91 -7.06
C TYR A 92 1.12 -5.62 -6.24
N CYS A 93 0.64 -5.64 -5.00
CA CYS A 93 0.74 -4.52 -4.07
C CYS A 93 2.21 -4.16 -3.78
N ASN A 94 3.05 -5.15 -3.48
CA ASN A 94 4.48 -4.95 -3.22
C ASN A 94 5.19 -4.33 -4.43
N LEU A 95 4.94 -4.85 -5.64
CA LEU A 95 5.52 -4.33 -6.88
C LEU A 95 5.06 -2.89 -7.17
N LEU A 96 3.79 -2.57 -6.92
CA LEU A 96 3.33 -1.20 -7.05
C LEU A 96 4.01 -0.29 -6.04
N TYR A 97 4.17 -0.73 -4.79
CA TYR A 97 4.85 0.05 -3.76
C TYR A 97 6.33 0.31 -4.09
N ASP A 98 7.03 -0.65 -4.68
CA ASP A 98 8.40 -0.47 -5.20
C ASP A 98 8.46 0.60 -6.31
N MET A 99 7.44 0.64 -7.17
CA MET A 99 7.38 1.57 -8.30
C MET A 99 6.81 2.95 -7.94
N PHE A 100 6.03 3.02 -6.87
CA PHE A 100 5.23 4.18 -6.50
C PHE A 100 6.07 5.45 -6.22
N PRO A 101 7.23 5.39 -5.53
CA PRO A 101 8.10 6.55 -5.34
C PRO A 101 8.52 7.23 -6.65
N TYR A 102 8.75 6.46 -7.73
CA TYR A 102 9.13 7.01 -9.03
C TYR A 102 7.98 7.78 -9.69
N GLU A 103 6.75 7.26 -9.61
CA GLU A 103 5.56 7.97 -10.10
C GLU A 103 5.33 9.27 -9.31
N LEU A 104 5.46 9.21 -7.98
CA LEU A 104 5.31 10.38 -7.11
C LEU A 104 6.35 11.45 -7.43
N ALA A 105 7.62 11.08 -7.59
CA ALA A 105 8.69 12.01 -7.95
C ALA A 105 8.43 12.70 -9.32
N ALA A 106 7.85 11.99 -10.27
CA ALA A 106 7.43 12.58 -11.54
C ALA A 106 6.24 13.53 -11.38
N ALA A 107 5.23 13.14 -10.58
CA ALA A 107 4.01 13.92 -10.33
C ALA A 107 4.29 15.20 -9.52
N GLU A 108 5.29 15.19 -8.65
CA GLU A 108 5.67 16.33 -7.80
C GLU A 108 6.11 17.55 -8.62
N ARG A 109 6.55 17.35 -9.87
CA ARG A 109 6.89 18.45 -10.80
C ARG A 109 5.69 19.36 -11.12
N ASN A 110 4.46 18.88 -10.91
CA ASN A 110 3.26 19.69 -11.04
C ASN A 110 3.00 20.46 -9.73
N ALA A 111 3.33 21.76 -9.73
CA ALA A 111 3.17 22.65 -8.58
C ALA A 111 1.75 22.68 -7.99
N ALA A 112 0.70 22.43 -8.78
CA ALA A 112 -0.69 22.44 -8.30
C ALA A 112 -1.01 21.28 -7.34
N ILE A 113 -0.26 20.17 -7.43
CA ILE A 113 -0.48 18.97 -6.61
C ILE A 113 0.75 18.59 -5.76
N ALA A 114 1.89 19.24 -5.95
CA ALA A 114 3.17 18.89 -5.31
C ALA A 114 3.08 18.71 -3.79
N SER A 115 2.39 19.60 -3.06
CA SER A 115 2.24 19.46 -1.60
C SER A 115 1.45 18.23 -1.17
N LYS A 116 0.46 17.82 -1.97
CA LYS A 116 -0.34 16.61 -1.74
C LYS A 116 0.46 15.36 -2.09
N VAL A 117 1.24 15.41 -3.17
CA VAL A 117 2.16 14.35 -3.59
C VAL A 117 3.23 14.12 -2.51
N ARG A 118 3.86 15.18 -1.98
CA ARG A 118 4.78 15.08 -0.84
C ARG A 118 4.14 14.47 0.40
N LYS A 119 2.93 14.93 0.76
CA LYS A 119 2.20 14.31 1.88
C LYS A 119 1.97 12.81 1.64
N LEU A 120 1.67 12.41 0.41
CA LEU A 120 1.46 11.01 0.06
C LEU A 120 2.75 10.19 0.07
N GLN A 121 3.88 10.75 -0.38
CA GLN A 121 5.20 10.12 -0.27
C GLN A 121 5.51 9.81 1.20
N VAL A 122 5.32 10.80 2.07
CA VAL A 122 5.57 10.65 3.51
C VAL A 122 4.61 9.64 4.15
N ILE A 123 3.32 9.64 3.76
CA ILE A 123 2.38 8.59 4.18
C ILE A 123 2.89 7.21 3.77
N GLY A 124 3.38 7.06 2.53
CA GLY A 124 3.95 5.81 2.03
C GLY A 124 5.15 5.34 2.86
N MET A 125 6.05 6.25 3.19
CA MET A 125 7.22 5.97 4.02
C MET A 125 6.83 5.58 5.45
N VAL A 126 5.93 6.34 6.08
CA VAL A 126 5.45 6.05 7.43
C VAL A 126 4.74 4.71 7.48
N ALA A 127 3.84 4.41 6.54
CA ALA A 127 3.11 3.14 6.54
C ALA A 127 4.04 1.93 6.34
N ALA A 128 5.01 2.02 5.42
CA ALA A 128 5.98 0.94 5.19
C ALA A 128 6.92 0.78 6.39
N GLY A 129 7.54 1.86 6.88
CA GLY A 129 8.49 1.80 7.99
C GLY A 129 7.82 1.43 9.31
N TYR A 130 6.77 2.15 9.69
CA TYR A 130 6.09 1.91 10.96
C TYR A 130 5.42 0.54 11.03
N GLY A 131 4.88 0.03 9.92
CA GLY A 131 4.34 -1.33 9.89
C GLY A 131 5.43 -2.40 10.01
N GLY A 132 6.66 -2.15 9.54
CA GLY A 132 7.79 -3.07 9.71
C GLY A 132 8.47 -3.00 11.08
N ASP A 133 8.41 -1.85 11.75
CA ASP A 133 8.98 -1.62 13.09
C ASP A 133 8.00 -1.94 14.24
N MET A 134 6.76 -2.30 13.91
CA MET A 134 5.70 -2.60 14.88
C MET A 134 6.04 -3.88 15.66
N ASP A 135 5.65 -3.97 16.93
CA ASP A 135 5.75 -5.22 17.68
C ASP A 135 4.65 -6.22 17.28
N ASP A 136 4.98 -7.51 17.36
CA ASP A 136 4.09 -8.62 16.99
C ASP A 136 2.70 -8.51 17.64
N ASP A 137 2.62 -8.14 18.93
CA ASP A 137 1.34 -8.01 19.65
C ASP A 137 0.44 -6.93 18.99
N THR A 138 1.02 -5.80 18.58
CA THR A 138 0.26 -4.73 17.89
C THR A 138 -0.11 -5.12 16.46
N VAL A 139 0.74 -5.89 15.78
CA VAL A 139 0.42 -6.44 14.44
C VAL A 139 -0.76 -7.41 14.56
N ASP A 140 -0.71 -8.34 15.49
CA ASP A 140 -1.78 -9.30 15.76
C ASP A 140 -3.10 -8.58 16.10
N ASP A 141 -3.06 -7.58 16.98
CA ASP A 141 -4.23 -6.75 17.33
C ASP A 141 -4.87 -6.08 16.10
N ILE A 142 -4.06 -5.63 15.13
CA ILE A 142 -4.56 -5.03 13.89
C ILE A 142 -5.16 -6.09 12.97
N LEU A 143 -4.48 -7.23 12.80
CA LEU A 143 -4.94 -8.31 11.94
C LEU A 143 -6.27 -8.89 12.45
N ASP A 144 -6.40 -9.11 13.76
CA ASP A 144 -7.61 -9.61 14.41
C ASP A 144 -8.79 -8.62 14.34
N ASP A 145 -8.51 -7.31 14.36
CA ASP A 145 -9.53 -6.26 14.29
C ASP A 145 -9.92 -5.90 12.85
N MET A 146 -9.14 -6.28 11.83
CA MET A 146 -9.48 -6.00 10.44
C MET A 146 -10.77 -6.73 10.02
N ASP A 147 -11.73 -5.97 9.50
CA ASP A 147 -13.02 -6.48 9.03
C ASP A 147 -13.56 -5.58 7.89
N PHE A 148 -14.81 -5.77 7.51
CA PHE A 148 -15.52 -4.98 6.53
C PHE A 148 -16.50 -3.99 7.17
N ASP A 149 -16.47 -2.75 6.71
CA ASP A 149 -17.47 -1.75 7.06
C ASP A 149 -18.84 -2.07 6.42
N ARG A 150 -19.83 -1.22 6.72
CA ARG A 150 -21.20 -1.36 6.18
C ARG A 150 -21.30 -1.29 4.65
N ASN A 151 -20.25 -0.85 3.97
CA ASN A 151 -20.14 -0.74 2.52
C ASN A 151 -19.22 -1.82 1.92
N SER A 152 -18.89 -2.85 2.71
CA SER A 152 -17.95 -3.92 2.34
C SER A 152 -16.56 -3.39 2.00
N LYS A 153 -16.11 -2.34 2.69
CA LYS A 153 -14.74 -1.83 2.60
C LYS A 153 -13.93 -2.26 3.82
N VAL A 154 -12.70 -2.70 3.58
CA VAL A 154 -11.79 -3.08 4.67
C VAL A 154 -11.60 -1.89 5.63
N CYS A 155 -11.74 -2.17 6.91
CA CYS A 155 -11.59 -1.24 8.02
C CYS A 155 -10.91 -1.91 9.21
N SER A 156 -10.31 -1.10 10.08
CA SER A 156 -9.75 -1.52 11.38
C SER A 156 -9.92 -0.35 12.35
N HIS A 157 -10.62 -0.60 13.44
CA HIS A 157 -10.77 0.34 14.53
C HIS A 157 -9.46 0.58 15.29
N VAL A 158 -8.56 -0.41 15.35
CA VAL A 158 -7.21 -0.24 15.89
C VAL A 158 -6.45 0.79 15.07
N ILE A 159 -6.38 0.62 13.74
CA ILE A 159 -5.73 1.61 12.85
C ILE A 159 -6.41 2.99 12.95
N GLU A 160 -7.75 3.05 13.01
CA GLU A 160 -8.47 4.32 13.20
C GLU A 160 -8.08 5.04 14.48
N ARG A 161 -7.91 4.31 15.60
CA ARG A 161 -7.43 4.88 16.88
C ARG A 161 -5.99 5.36 16.81
N MET A 162 -5.16 4.75 15.96
CA MET A 162 -3.77 5.15 15.73
C MET A 162 -3.64 6.37 14.81
N MET A 163 -4.70 6.79 14.11
CA MET A 163 -4.65 7.91 13.16
C MET A 163 -4.03 9.19 13.71
N PRO A 164 -4.27 9.65 14.95
CA PRO A 164 -3.60 10.83 15.49
C PRO A 164 -2.08 10.68 15.53
N GLN A 165 -1.57 9.52 15.95
CA GLN A 165 -0.13 9.22 16.02
C GLN A 165 0.47 9.11 14.62
N LEU A 166 -0.18 8.38 13.71
CA LEU A 166 0.26 8.24 12.32
C LEU A 166 0.33 9.61 11.62
N ASN A 167 -0.67 10.47 11.83
CA ASN A 167 -0.64 11.83 11.31
C ASN A 167 0.49 12.66 11.92
N GLN A 168 0.79 12.49 13.22
CA GLN A 168 1.92 13.17 13.84
C GLN A 168 3.26 12.73 13.23
N MET A 169 3.45 11.43 12.97
CA MET A 169 4.63 10.91 12.28
C MET A 169 4.75 11.52 10.88
N VAL A 170 3.65 11.54 10.12
CA VAL A 170 3.63 12.15 8.79
C VAL A 170 3.99 13.63 8.81
N GLU A 171 3.52 14.39 9.79
CA GLU A 171 3.90 15.81 9.89
C GLU A 171 5.34 16.02 10.38
N ARG A 172 5.92 15.10 11.16
CA ARG A 172 7.35 15.14 11.54
C ARG A 172 8.27 14.84 10.36
N GLU A 173 7.96 13.79 9.60
CA GLU A 173 8.77 13.36 8.45
C GLU A 173 8.72 14.37 7.29
N LYS A 174 7.66 15.17 7.18
CA LYS A 174 7.59 16.28 6.20
C LYS A 174 8.56 17.43 6.45
N ILE A 175 9.11 17.55 7.67
CA ILE A 175 10.00 18.64 8.06
C ILE A 175 11.44 18.38 7.57
N TYR A 176 11.75 17.12 7.25
CA TYR A 176 13.01 16.68 6.64
C TYR A 176 12.90 16.65 5.11
#